data_AF-A0A7S1EIE1-F1
#
_entry.id   AF-A0A7S1EIE1-F1
#
_cell.length_a   1.000
_cell.length_b   1.000
_cell.length_c   1.000
_cell.angle_alpha   90.00
_cell.angle_beta   90.00
_cell.angle_gamma   90.00
#
_symmetry.space_group_name_H-M   'P 1'
#
loop_
_entity.id
_entity.type
_entity.pdbx_description
1 polymer ?
#
loop_
_entity_poly.entity_id
_entity_poly.type
_entity_poly.pdbx_seq_one_letter_code
_entity_poly.pdbx_strand_id
1 'polypeptide(L)'
;VVTTDGSKAAIKNIRRNAMDNKLAGRVDVQLWDWRDPELPGWATRVDVLLGSDVIYGAPSPNAAYFSLSRCIAELLSPHSPCGQRRAAGRAPPCALLCCQIRDPAYEGSSIEAFVHDCQRRGLSVEFLDIDERALVETDSNLDAPMRLFRVTCPAGDGRRVDFSPLLSGTGPPREYEVDSE
;
A
#
# COMPACT_ATOMS: atom_id res chain seq x y z
N VAL A 1 9.34 -2.27 -14.24
CA VAL A 1 8.99 -2.05 -12.81
C VAL A 1 9.22 -0.59 -12.49
N VAL A 2 8.31 0.06 -11.78
CA VAL A 2 8.55 1.40 -11.22
C VAL A 2 8.78 1.21 -9.72
N THR A 3 9.87 1.75 -9.19
CA THR A 3 10.17 1.74 -7.76
C THR A 3 10.23 3.18 -7.26
N THR A 4 9.60 3.43 -6.12
CA THR A 4 9.44 4.77 -5.58
C THR A 4 9.72 4.82 -4.09
N ASP A 5 10.11 5.99 -3.63
CA ASP A 5 10.33 6.32 -2.22
C ASP A 5 10.19 7.84 -2.07
N GLY A 6 9.71 8.31 -0.91
CA GLY A 6 9.63 9.75 -0.59
C GLY A 6 10.99 10.38 -0.24
N SER A 7 12.01 9.57 0.04
CA SER A 7 13.35 10.02 0.43
C SER A 7 14.32 10.08 -0.75
N LYS A 8 14.89 11.27 -1.01
CA LYS A 8 15.95 11.46 -2.01
C LYS A 8 17.18 10.57 -1.75
N ALA A 9 17.51 10.33 -0.48
CA ALA A 9 18.62 9.47 -0.09
C ALA A 9 18.32 8.00 -0.43
N ALA A 10 17.09 7.53 -0.15
CA ALA A 10 16.65 6.19 -0.53
C ALA A 10 16.66 6.02 -2.05
N ILE A 11 16.13 6.99 -2.81
CA ILE A 11 16.17 6.99 -4.28
C ILE A 11 17.60 6.87 -4.83
N LYS A 12 18.56 7.61 -4.26
CA LYS A 12 19.97 7.49 -4.65
C LYS A 12 20.51 6.06 -4.41
N ASN A 13 20.18 5.46 -3.27
CA ASN A 13 20.57 4.09 -2.94
C ASN A 13 19.91 3.07 -3.85
N ILE A 14 18.61 3.20 -4.13
CA ILE A 14 17.86 2.31 -5.03
C ILE A 14 18.44 2.36 -6.44
N ARG A 15 18.78 3.55 -6.95
CA ARG A 15 19.45 3.69 -8.26
C ARG A 15 20.79 2.97 -8.29
N ARG A 16 21.62 3.13 -7.25
CA ARG A 16 22.88 2.40 -7.13
C ARG A 16 22.66 0.90 -7.14
N ASN A 17 21.75 0.39 -6.31
CA ASN A 17 21.44 -1.04 -6.25
C ASN A 17 20.94 -1.59 -7.60
N ALA A 18 20.11 -0.83 -8.33
CA ALA A 18 19.66 -1.20 -9.66
C ALA A 18 20.82 -1.29 -10.67
N MET A 19 21.79 -0.38 -10.60
CA MET A 19 23.01 -0.44 -11.44
C MET A 19 23.87 -1.64 -11.08
N ASP A 20 24.15 -1.85 -9.78
CA ASP A 20 25.01 -2.93 -9.29
C ASP A 20 24.45 -4.31 -9.66
N ASN A 21 23.12 -4.44 -9.70
CA ASN A 21 22.42 -5.67 -10.09
C ASN A 21 22.14 -5.77 -11.62
N LYS A 22 22.69 -4.85 -12.44
CA LYS A 22 22.48 -4.82 -13.91
C LYS A 22 20.99 -4.75 -14.30
N LEU A 23 20.19 -4.06 -13.50
CA LEU A 23 18.76 -3.83 -13.72
C LEU A 23 18.47 -2.45 -14.34
N ALA A 24 19.52 -1.68 -14.67
CA ALA A 24 19.40 -0.41 -15.38
C ALA A 24 18.60 -0.61 -16.69
N GLY A 25 17.54 0.20 -16.86
CA GLY A 25 16.61 0.09 -18.00
C GLY A 25 15.44 -0.88 -17.81
N ARG A 26 15.47 -1.77 -16.81
CA ARG A 26 14.34 -2.64 -16.43
C ARG A 26 13.54 -2.09 -15.24
N VAL A 27 14.23 -1.35 -14.38
CA VAL A 27 13.67 -0.66 -13.22
C VAL A 27 13.75 0.84 -13.46
N ASP A 28 12.60 1.50 -13.44
CA ASP A 28 12.49 2.96 -13.40
C ASP A 28 12.41 3.41 -11.94
N VAL A 29 13.29 4.32 -11.54
CA VAL A 29 13.44 4.76 -10.15
C VAL A 29 13.02 6.22 -10.02
N GLN A 30 11.87 6.45 -9.40
CA GLN A 30 11.26 7.78 -9.29
C GLN A 30 11.12 8.24 -7.85
N LEU A 31 11.42 9.51 -7.60
CA LEU A 31 11.09 10.16 -6.32
C LEU A 31 9.60 10.44 -6.32
N TRP A 32 8.87 9.81 -5.42
CA TRP A 32 7.44 10.03 -5.26
C TRP A 32 7.01 9.53 -3.89
N ASP A 33 6.21 10.34 -3.20
CA ASP A 33 5.69 10.04 -1.88
C ASP A 33 4.20 9.71 -1.98
N TRP A 34 3.73 8.63 -1.37
CA TRP A 34 2.31 8.28 -1.39
C TRP A 34 1.43 9.29 -0.64
N ARG A 35 2.05 10.21 0.11
CA ARG A 35 1.39 11.36 0.73
C ARG A 35 1.12 12.48 -0.27
N ASP A 36 1.76 12.46 -1.45
CA ASP A 36 1.51 13.45 -2.49
C ASP A 36 0.03 13.39 -2.93
N PRO A 37 -0.65 14.54 -3.04
CA PRO A 37 -2.08 14.56 -3.35
C PRO A 37 -2.36 14.09 -4.78
N GLU A 38 -1.41 14.27 -5.70
CA GLU A 38 -1.55 13.92 -7.11
C GLU A 38 -0.82 12.61 -7.44
N LEU A 39 -1.52 11.72 -8.16
CA LEU A 39 -0.92 10.51 -8.69
C LEU A 39 0.00 10.84 -9.88
N PRO A 40 1.18 10.21 -9.96
CA PRO A 40 2.10 10.42 -11.07
C PRO A 40 1.55 9.77 -12.34
N GLY A 41 1.90 10.29 -13.52
CA GLY A 41 1.34 9.80 -14.78
C GLY A 41 1.52 8.30 -15.05
N TRP A 42 2.52 7.66 -14.46
CA TRP A 42 2.74 6.21 -14.56
C TRP A 42 1.79 5.37 -13.72
N ALA A 43 1.15 5.94 -12.69
CA ALA A 43 0.21 5.27 -11.78
C ALA A 43 -0.91 4.55 -12.54
N THR A 44 -1.35 5.16 -13.64
CA THR A 44 -2.38 4.67 -14.57
C THR A 44 -2.10 3.30 -15.20
N ARG A 45 -0.90 2.75 -15.00
CA ARG A 45 -0.42 1.52 -15.63
C ARG A 45 -0.05 0.42 -14.63
N VAL A 46 -0.35 0.60 -13.35
CA VAL A 46 0.05 -0.34 -12.29
C VAL A 46 -0.90 -1.56 -12.28
N ASP A 47 -0.37 -2.75 -12.57
CA ASP A 47 -1.09 -4.02 -12.40
C ASP A 47 -1.00 -4.53 -10.96
N VAL A 48 0.17 -4.38 -10.34
CA VAL A 48 0.45 -4.86 -8.98
C VAL A 48 1.23 -3.78 -8.23
N LEU A 49 0.75 -3.41 -7.05
CA LEU A 49 1.49 -2.61 -6.09
C LEU A 49 2.18 -3.55 -5.08
N LEU A 50 3.45 -3.30 -4.79
CA LEU A 50 4.21 -4.06 -3.80
C LEU A 50 4.68 -3.11 -2.69
N GLY A 51 4.55 -3.53 -1.43
CA GLY A 51 5.05 -2.80 -0.27
C GLY A 51 5.60 -3.74 0.80
N SER A 52 6.70 -3.35 1.43
CA SER A 52 7.32 -4.09 2.55
C SER A 52 7.51 -3.13 3.71
N ASP A 53 6.97 -3.49 4.89
CA ASP A 53 7.01 -2.70 6.12
C ASP A 53 6.56 -1.24 5.95
N VAL A 54 5.53 -1.03 5.14
CA VAL A 54 4.97 0.30 4.83
C VAL A 54 3.80 0.70 5.72
N ILE A 55 3.26 -0.24 6.50
CA ILE A 55 2.22 0.03 7.50
C ILE A 55 2.95 0.20 8.83
N TYR A 56 3.18 1.42 9.29
CA TYR A 56 3.89 1.61 10.57
C TYR A 56 3.49 2.89 11.28
N GLY A 57 3.82 2.95 12.57
CA GLY A 57 3.54 4.06 13.46
C GLY A 57 2.26 3.89 14.27
N ALA A 58 2.20 4.57 15.41
CA ALA A 58 1.02 4.56 16.26
C ALA A 58 -0.20 5.16 15.53
N PRO A 59 -1.42 4.70 15.85
CA PRO A 59 -2.64 5.30 15.33
C PRO A 59 -2.69 6.76 15.73
N SER A 60 -2.51 7.61 14.74
CA SER A 60 -2.59 9.05 14.89
C SER A 60 -3.22 9.63 13.63
N PRO A 61 -3.77 10.83 13.72
CA PRO A 61 -4.35 11.48 12.56
C PRO A 61 -3.42 11.64 11.34
N ASN A 62 -2.12 11.65 11.60
CA ASN A 62 -1.08 11.79 10.57
C ASN A 62 -0.39 10.46 10.25
N ALA A 63 -0.99 9.33 10.66
CA ALA A 63 -0.38 8.03 10.44
C ALA A 63 -0.24 7.76 8.94
N ALA A 64 0.99 7.42 8.53
CA ALA A 64 1.35 7.28 7.12
C ALA A 64 0.51 6.23 6.38
N TYR A 65 -0.01 5.23 7.11
CA TYR A 65 -0.83 4.16 6.53
C TYR A 65 -2.22 4.64 6.06
N PHE A 66 -2.75 5.77 6.56
CA PHE A 66 -3.97 6.37 6.01
C PHE A 66 -3.74 7.01 4.64
N SER A 67 -2.55 7.57 4.40
CA SER A 67 -2.16 8.05 3.07
C SER A 67 -1.93 6.89 2.11
N LEU A 68 -1.36 5.78 2.62
CA LEU A 68 -1.16 4.55 1.86
C LEU A 68 -2.48 3.93 1.40
N SER A 69 -3.45 3.75 2.31
CA SER A 69 -4.78 3.21 1.96
C SER A 69 -5.54 4.10 0.96
N ARG A 70 -5.43 5.43 1.08
CA ARG A 70 -5.94 6.39 0.07
C ARG A 70 -5.31 6.12 -1.29
N CYS A 71 -3.99 6.08 -1.34
CA CYS A 71 -3.25 5.82 -2.57
C CYS A 71 -3.67 4.50 -3.22
N ILE A 72 -3.76 3.42 -2.43
CA ILE A 72 -4.21 2.11 -2.91
C ILE A 72 -5.62 2.22 -3.49
N ALA A 73 -6.54 2.91 -2.81
CA ALA A 73 -7.90 3.09 -3.30
C ALA A 73 -7.94 3.83 -4.64
N GLU A 74 -7.18 4.91 -4.79
CA GLU A 74 -7.11 5.66 -6.04
C GLU A 74 -6.49 4.83 -7.18
N LEU A 75 -5.43 4.06 -6.89
CA LEU A 75 -4.77 3.21 -7.88
C LEU A 75 -5.64 2.04 -8.34
N LEU A 76 -6.32 1.38 -7.41
CA LEU A 76 -7.11 0.18 -7.66
C LEU A 76 -8.55 0.48 -8.10
N SER A 77 -9.02 1.73 -7.96
CA SER A 77 -10.39 2.11 -8.32
C SER A 77 -10.73 1.77 -9.79
N PRO A 78 -11.89 1.16 -10.08
CA PRO A 78 -12.36 0.91 -11.44
C PRO A 78 -12.50 2.18 -12.28
N HIS A 79 -12.70 3.32 -11.60
CA HIS A 79 -12.84 4.63 -12.23
C HIS A 79 -11.52 5.38 -12.38
N SER A 80 -10.44 4.86 -11.81
CA SER A 80 -9.12 5.39 -12.09
C SER A 80 -8.81 5.20 -13.58
N PRO A 81 -7.91 6.02 -14.15
CA PRO A 81 -7.43 5.76 -15.51
C PRO A 81 -6.82 4.35 -15.65
N CYS A 82 -6.38 3.73 -14.54
CA CYS A 82 -5.96 2.33 -14.48
C CYS A 82 -7.12 1.37 -14.73
N GLY A 83 -8.23 1.57 -14.01
CA GLY A 83 -9.42 0.71 -14.06
C GLY A 83 -10.16 0.78 -15.39
N GLN A 84 -10.28 1.98 -15.98
CA GLN A 84 -11.00 2.19 -17.24
C GLN A 84 -10.33 1.53 -18.46
N ARG A 85 -8.99 1.37 -18.43
CA ARG A 85 -8.24 0.75 -19.55
C ARG A 85 -8.36 -0.77 -19.62
N ARG A 86 -8.95 -1.44 -18.62
CA ARG A 86 -8.96 -2.91 -18.53
C ARG A 86 -10.31 -3.50 -18.85
N ALA A 87 -10.65 -3.45 -20.14
CA ALA A 87 -11.61 -4.38 -20.74
C ALA A 87 -10.83 -5.60 -21.28
N ALA A 88 -11.38 -6.80 -21.06
CA ALA A 88 -10.94 -8.13 -21.56
C ALA A 88 -9.81 -8.85 -20.80
N GLY A 89 -10.18 -9.79 -19.93
CA GLY A 89 -9.41 -11.01 -19.62
C GLY A 89 -8.15 -10.90 -18.75
N ARG A 90 -7.80 -9.71 -18.23
CA ARG A 90 -6.69 -9.54 -17.29
C ARG A 90 -7.16 -9.66 -15.84
N ALA A 91 -6.27 -10.17 -14.98
CA ALA A 91 -6.51 -10.19 -13.54
C ALA A 91 -6.76 -8.75 -13.01
N PRO A 92 -7.64 -8.60 -12.00
CA PRO A 92 -7.88 -7.30 -11.38
C PRO A 92 -6.59 -6.80 -10.72
N PRO A 93 -6.35 -5.48 -10.70
CA PRO A 93 -5.19 -4.93 -10.03
C PRO A 93 -5.27 -5.21 -8.52
N CYS A 94 -4.12 -5.41 -7.90
CA CYS A 94 -4.03 -5.65 -6.47
C CYS A 94 -2.81 -4.97 -5.86
N ALA A 95 -2.85 -4.79 -4.54
CA ALA A 95 -1.67 -4.50 -3.74
C ALA A 95 -1.31 -5.74 -2.92
N LEU A 96 -0.03 -6.09 -2.91
CA LEU A 96 0.55 -7.09 -2.01
C LEU A 96 1.45 -6.35 -1.03
N LEU A 97 1.08 -6.40 0.25
CA LEU A 97 1.80 -5.74 1.33
C LEU A 97 2.33 -6.80 2.27
N CYS A 98 3.57 -6.64 2.74
CA CYS A 98 4.17 -7.53 3.71
C CYS A 98 4.62 -6.70 4.92
N CYS A 99 4.34 -7.16 6.14
CA CYS A 99 4.74 -6.48 7.36
C CYS A 99 5.27 -7.46 8.40
N GLN A 100 6.37 -7.07 9.06
CA GLN A 100 6.91 -7.78 10.21
C GLN A 100 6.20 -7.34 11.50
N ILE A 101 5.64 -8.29 12.24
CA ILE A 101 4.93 -8.05 13.50
C ILE A 101 5.95 -8.08 14.66
N ARG A 102 6.53 -6.93 14.97
CA ARG A 102 7.54 -6.81 16.04
C ARG A 102 6.94 -6.75 17.45
N ASP A 103 5.66 -6.42 17.55
CA ASP A 103 4.93 -6.24 18.80
C ASP A 103 3.46 -6.63 18.56
N PRO A 104 2.84 -7.50 19.39
CA PRO A 104 1.40 -7.76 19.30
C PRO A 104 0.54 -6.49 19.36
N ALA A 105 0.97 -5.45 20.10
CA ALA A 105 0.27 -4.17 20.14
C ALA A 105 0.32 -3.42 18.80
N TYR A 106 1.32 -3.69 17.96
CA TYR A 106 1.42 -3.13 16.61
C TYR A 106 0.40 -3.77 15.64
N GLU A 107 0.12 -5.08 15.80
CA GLU A 107 -0.92 -5.76 15.02
C GLU A 107 -2.30 -5.18 15.34
N GLY A 108 -2.65 -5.07 16.63
CA GLY A 108 -3.94 -4.53 17.08
C GLY A 108 -4.12 -3.02 16.92
N SER A 109 -3.10 -2.28 16.46
CA SER A 109 -3.18 -0.83 16.32
C SER A 109 -3.01 -0.37 14.86
N SER A 110 -1.83 -0.56 14.27
CA SER A 110 -1.52 -0.05 12.93
C SER A 110 -2.16 -0.89 11.83
N ILE A 111 -2.10 -2.22 11.96
CA ILE A 111 -2.62 -3.13 10.92
C ILE A 111 -4.14 -3.13 10.93
N GLU A 112 -4.77 -3.30 12.10
CA GLU A 112 -6.24 -3.22 12.20
C GLU A 112 -6.79 -1.88 11.72
N ALA A 113 -6.17 -0.75 12.10
CA ALA A 113 -6.59 0.57 11.63
C ALA A 113 -6.40 0.73 10.10
N PHE A 114 -5.32 0.20 9.53
CA PHE A 114 -5.11 0.17 8.08
C PHE A 114 -6.20 -0.66 7.37
N VAL A 115 -6.48 -1.88 7.87
CA VAL A 115 -7.50 -2.77 7.32
C VAL A 115 -8.88 -2.10 7.35
N HIS A 116 -9.23 -1.50 8.50
CA HIS A 116 -10.48 -0.77 8.66
C HIS A 116 -10.60 0.40 7.68
N ASP A 117 -9.54 1.18 7.49
CA ASP A 117 -9.55 2.29 6.54
C ASP A 117 -9.63 1.82 5.08
N CYS A 118 -8.99 0.71 4.73
CA CYS A 118 -9.15 0.07 3.43
C CYS A 118 -10.61 -0.32 3.19
N GLN A 119 -11.25 -0.99 4.15
CA GLN A 119 -12.66 -1.41 4.05
C GLN A 119 -13.61 -0.22 3.94
N ARG A 120 -13.38 0.85 4.71
CA ARG A 120 -14.12 2.11 4.62
C ARG A 120 -14.02 2.75 3.23
N ARG A 121 -12.88 2.58 2.54
CA ARG A 121 -12.65 2.99 1.15
C ARG A 121 -13.15 1.97 0.12
N GLY A 122 -13.94 0.97 0.53
CA GLY A 122 -14.51 -0.03 -0.37
C GLY A 122 -13.49 -1.03 -0.94
N LEU A 123 -12.33 -1.17 -0.29
CA LEU A 123 -11.34 -2.19 -0.64
C LEU A 123 -11.59 -3.48 0.15
N SER A 124 -11.25 -4.61 -0.44
CA SER A 124 -11.19 -5.90 0.24
C SER A 124 -9.75 -6.20 0.63
N VAL A 125 -9.55 -6.62 1.89
CA VAL A 125 -8.25 -7.05 2.41
C VAL A 125 -8.34 -8.52 2.78
N GLU A 126 -7.41 -9.31 2.27
CA GLU A 126 -7.28 -10.74 2.54
C GLU A 126 -5.90 -11.03 3.12
N PHE A 127 -5.87 -11.76 4.22
CA PHE A 127 -4.64 -12.24 4.82
C PHE A 127 -4.23 -13.52 4.11
N LEU A 128 -3.01 -13.55 3.58
CA LEU A 128 -2.46 -14.71 2.91
C LEU A 128 -1.58 -15.48 3.89
N ASP A 129 -1.79 -16.79 3.96
CA ASP A 129 -0.93 -17.68 4.73
C ASP A 129 0.46 -17.69 4.11
N ILE A 130 1.47 -17.37 4.94
CA ILE A 130 2.86 -17.58 4.59
C ILE A 130 3.28 -18.89 5.25
N ASP A 131 3.81 -19.83 4.45
CA ASP A 131 4.42 -21.02 5.03
C ASP A 131 5.71 -20.62 5.75
N GLU A 132 5.61 -20.37 7.05
CA GLU A 132 6.73 -19.94 7.89
C GLU A 132 7.87 -20.97 7.87
N ARG A 133 7.60 -22.24 7.57
CA ARG A 133 8.63 -23.29 7.46
C ARG A 133 9.59 -23.02 6.30
N ALA A 134 9.13 -22.33 5.24
CA ALA A 134 9.98 -21.92 4.13
C ALA A 134 10.87 -20.70 4.45
N LEU A 135 10.58 -19.96 5.53
CA LEU A 135 11.34 -18.76 5.93
C LEU A 135 12.49 -19.07 6.90
N VAL A 136 12.38 -20.15 7.68
CA VAL A 136 13.36 -20.56 8.71
C VAL A 136 14.72 -20.95 8.12
N GLU A 137 14.81 -21.32 6.83
CA GLU A 137 16.08 -21.72 6.20
C GLU A 137 16.99 -20.52 5.83
N THR A 138 16.49 -19.28 5.90
CA THR A 138 17.20 -18.12 5.31
C THR A 138 17.81 -17.12 6.29
N ASP A 139 17.34 -16.98 7.53
CA ASP A 139 17.99 -16.10 8.52
C ASP A 139 17.46 -16.39 9.94
N SER A 140 18.33 -16.76 10.87
CA SER A 140 17.98 -17.07 12.27
C SER A 140 17.62 -15.83 13.12
N ASN A 141 17.44 -14.66 12.48
CA ASN A 141 17.11 -13.39 13.12
C ASN A 141 15.65 -12.94 12.87
N LEU A 142 14.83 -13.75 12.19
CA LEU A 142 13.40 -13.48 11.99
C LEU A 142 12.56 -14.10 13.12
N ASP A 143 12.77 -13.63 14.36
CA ASP A 143 11.97 -14.08 15.52
C ASP A 143 10.54 -13.50 15.53
N ALA A 144 10.24 -12.56 14.63
CA ALA A 144 8.97 -11.86 14.55
C ALA A 144 8.12 -12.38 13.37
N PRO A 145 6.83 -12.73 13.59
CA PRO A 145 5.98 -13.27 12.54
C PRO A 145 5.75 -12.24 11.43
N MET A 146 5.57 -12.74 10.21
CA MET A 146 5.29 -11.93 9.02
C MET A 146 3.80 -12.02 8.66
N ARG A 147 3.22 -10.91 8.21
CA ARG A 147 1.87 -10.86 7.64
C ARG A 147 1.93 -10.42 6.19
N LEU A 148 1.32 -11.22 5.32
CA LEU A 148 1.13 -10.89 3.91
C LEU A 148 -0.35 -10.57 3.67
N PHE A 149 -0.60 -9.41 3.08
CA PHE A 149 -1.93 -8.91 2.80
C PHE A 149 -2.10 -8.75 1.30
N ARG A 150 -3.25 -9.17 0.78
CA ARG A 150 -3.72 -8.83 -0.54
C ARG A 150 -4.85 -7.82 -0.43
N VAL A 151 -4.66 -6.63 -0.98
CA VAL A 151 -5.68 -5.60 -1.09
C VAL A 151 -6.20 -5.55 -2.52
N THR A 152 -7.52 -5.60 -2.69
CA THR A 152 -8.19 -5.55 -3.98
C THR A 152 -9.33 -4.55 -3.94
N CYS A 153 -9.70 -4.00 -5.10
CA CYS A 153 -11.00 -3.35 -5.24
C CYS A 153 -11.99 -4.40 -5.76
N PRO A 154 -13.07 -4.71 -5.02
CA PRO A 154 -14.12 -5.58 -5.54
C PRO A 154 -14.61 -5.06 -6.89
N ALA A 155 -14.92 -5.96 -7.82
CA ALA A 155 -15.59 -5.56 -9.05
C ALA A 155 -16.93 -4.94 -8.66
N GLY A 156 -16.98 -3.60 -8.64
CA GLY A 156 -18.19 -2.88 -8.28
C GLY A 156 -19.33 -3.28 -9.21
N ASP A 157 -20.56 -3.24 -8.70
CA ASP A 157 -21.83 -3.35 -9.42
C ASP A 157 -22.07 -2.21 -10.43
N GLY A 158 -21.01 -1.52 -10.87
CA GLY A 158 -21.06 -0.33 -11.71
C GLY A 158 -21.42 0.95 -10.96
N ARG A 159 -21.69 0.92 -9.64
CA ARG A 159 -21.93 2.14 -8.87
C ARG A 159 -20.62 2.86 -8.60
N ARG A 160 -20.55 4.10 -9.08
CA ARG A 160 -19.47 5.03 -8.80
C ARG A 160 -19.48 5.34 -7.32
N VAL A 161 -18.54 4.74 -6.57
CA VAL A 161 -18.22 5.23 -5.24
C VAL A 161 -17.59 6.60 -5.45
N ASP A 162 -18.34 7.65 -5.13
CA ASP A 162 -17.78 8.99 -5.08
C ASP A 162 -16.83 9.05 -3.89
N PHE A 163 -15.54 8.92 -4.19
CA PHE A 163 -14.50 9.01 -3.18
C PHE A 163 -14.22 10.46 -2.80
N SER A 164 -14.75 11.48 -3.49
CA SER A 164 -14.46 12.89 -3.20
C SER A 164 -14.70 13.29 -1.73
N PRO A 165 -15.76 12.82 -1.04
CA PRO A 165 -15.95 13.05 0.41
C PRO A 165 -15.01 12.23 1.30
N LEU A 166 -14.45 11.12 0.80
CA LEU A 166 -13.51 10.23 1.50
C LEU A 166 -12.03 10.57 1.22
N LEU A 167 -11.79 11.37 0.17
CA LEU A 167 -10.48 11.85 -0.29
C LEU A 167 -10.18 13.27 0.22
N SER A 168 -11.20 14.07 0.55
CA SER A 168 -11.03 15.37 1.22
C SER A 168 -10.63 15.23 2.69
N GLY A 169 -10.84 14.05 3.29
CA GLY A 169 -10.29 13.67 4.59
C GLY A 169 -8.86 13.16 4.42
N THR A 170 -7.88 14.06 4.48
CA THR A 170 -6.46 13.71 4.64
C THR A 170 -6.13 13.20 6.04
N GLY A 171 -7.09 13.28 6.96
CA GLY A 171 -6.99 12.82 8.33
C GLY A 171 -7.70 11.47 8.57
N PRO A 172 -7.62 10.95 9.79
CA PRO A 172 -8.25 9.72 10.18
C PRO A 172 -9.78 9.95 10.27
N PRO A 173 -10.58 8.90 10.37
CA PRO A 173 -11.99 9.07 10.71
C PRO A 173 -12.15 9.84 12.04
N ARG A 174 -13.24 10.61 12.21
CA ARG A 174 -13.54 11.37 13.45
C ARG A 174 -13.50 10.52 14.73
N GLU A 175 -13.75 9.22 14.62
CA GLU A 175 -13.68 8.29 15.75
C GLU A 175 -12.25 8.07 16.29
N TYR A 176 -11.22 8.52 15.55
CA TYR A 176 -9.82 8.53 15.95
C TYR A 176 -9.27 9.95 16.19
N GLU A 177 -10.12 10.99 16.10
CA GLU A 177 -9.79 12.30 16.65
C GLU A 177 -9.84 12.16 18.18
N VAL A 178 -8.68 11.89 18.79
CA VAL A 178 -8.54 11.97 20.24
C VAL A 178 -8.83 13.43 20.61
N ASP A 179 -9.84 13.65 21.46
CA ASP A 179 -10.11 14.97 22.05
C ASP A 179 -8.82 15.45 22.72
N SER A 180 -8.11 16.35 22.05
CA SER A 180 -6.95 17.02 22.61
C SER A 180 -7.46 18.15 23.50
N GLU A 181 -7.67 17.85 24.78
CA GLU A 181 -7.73 18.86 25.86
C GLU A 181 -6.34 19.47 26.11
#